data_AF-A0A0F9DD21-F1
#
_entry.id   AF-A0A0F9DD21-F1
#
_cell.length_a   1.000
_cell.length_b   1.000
_cell.length_c   1.000
_cell.angle_alpha   90.00
_cell.angle_beta   90.00
_cell.angle_gamma   90.00
#
_symmetry.space_group_name_H-M   'P 1'
#
loop_
_entity.id
_entity.type
_entity.pdbx_description
1 polymer ?
#
loop_
_entity_poly.entity_id
_entity_poly.type
_entity_poly.pdbx_seq_one_letter_code
_entity_poly.pdbx_strand_id
1 'polypeptide(L)'
;HIHIIVSRKDASNRFSLSPGSKYKASDVELNGKTVKRGFDRDGFFTKAEKTFDKTFGYQRNFAETYKARKDFIKNPKIYFASLMKLPTNEKALAFKIMGKSSIPMMPSIPVTQAQLAMKIFNRLRRGAEVAIKSSSIGI
;
A
#
# COMPACT_ATOMS: atom_id res chain seq x y z
N HIS A 1 22.19 0.25 19.80
CA HIS A 1 21.38 1.45 19.46
C HIS A 1 21.93 2.04 18.17
N ILE A 2 21.10 2.30 17.16
CA ILE A 2 21.55 2.81 15.86
C ILE A 2 20.88 4.16 15.61
N HIS A 3 21.67 5.19 15.34
CA HIS A 3 21.20 6.49 14.88
C HIS A 3 21.47 6.60 13.39
N ILE A 4 20.41 6.83 12.60
CA ILE A 4 20.54 7.09 11.17
C ILE A 4 20.27 8.58 10.94
N ILE A 5 21.28 9.29 10.46
CA ILE A 5 21.19 10.71 10.09
C ILE A 5 21.20 10.80 8.56
N VAL A 6 20.16 11.43 8.00
CA VAL A 6 20.03 11.59 6.55
C VAL A 6 20.06 13.07 6.21
N SER A 7 20.97 13.45 5.31
CA SER A 7 21.02 14.83 4.79
C SER A 7 19.78 15.13 3.96
N ARG A 8 19.28 16.37 4.07
CA ARG A 8 18.22 16.88 3.17
C ARG A 8 18.80 17.39 1.84
N LYS A 9 20.12 17.39 1.66
CA LYS A 9 20.74 17.87 0.42
C LYS A 9 20.91 16.73 -0.58
N ASP A 10 20.93 17.08 -1.86
CA ASP A 10 21.35 16.17 -2.92
C ASP A 10 22.84 15.82 -2.83
N ALA A 11 23.29 14.84 -3.63
CA ALA A 11 24.68 14.37 -3.61
C ALA A 11 25.70 15.46 -3.94
N SER A 12 25.32 16.51 -4.69
CA SER A 12 26.19 17.65 -4.98
C SER A 12 26.22 18.71 -3.87
N ASN A 13 25.40 18.54 -2.82
CA ASN A 13 25.21 19.48 -1.71
C ASN A 13 24.69 20.88 -2.14
N ARG A 14 24.10 20.98 -3.33
CA ARG A 14 23.60 22.24 -3.93
C ARG A 14 22.11 22.45 -3.68
N PHE A 15 21.33 21.38 -3.76
CA PHE A 15 19.87 21.46 -3.71
C PHE A 15 19.34 20.83 -2.43
N SER A 16 18.48 21.55 -1.70
CA SER A 16 17.74 20.97 -0.59
C SER A 16 16.51 20.23 -1.13
N LEU A 17 16.48 18.92 -0.92
CA LEU A 17 15.32 18.08 -1.13
C LEU A 17 14.33 18.34 0.02
N SER A 18 13.18 18.91 -0.32
CA SER A 18 12.08 19.11 0.64
C SER A 18 10.89 18.23 0.26
N PRO A 19 10.75 17.04 0.89
CA PRO A 19 9.62 16.16 0.65
C PRO A 19 8.27 16.81 0.98
N GLY A 20 8.23 17.88 1.78
CA GLY A 20 7.02 18.65 2.11
C GLY A 20 6.70 19.80 1.16
N SER A 21 7.49 20.01 0.09
CA SER A 21 7.22 21.08 -0.88
C SER A 21 5.85 20.92 -1.53
N LYS A 22 5.07 22.02 -1.60
CA LYS A 22 3.82 22.10 -2.37
C LYS A 22 4.05 21.95 -3.87
N TYR A 23 5.19 22.44 -4.38
CA TYR A 23 5.52 22.40 -5.80
C TYR A 23 6.16 21.06 -6.18
N LYS A 24 5.74 20.50 -7.32
CA LYS A 24 6.26 19.27 -7.90
C LYS A 24 7.15 19.61 -9.09
N ALA A 25 8.47 19.47 -8.94
CA ALA A 25 9.49 19.52 -9.99
C ALA A 25 9.16 20.44 -11.19
N SER A 26 8.85 21.71 -10.92
CA SER A 26 8.53 22.72 -11.92
C SER A 26 9.77 23.57 -12.23
N ASP A 27 9.99 23.89 -13.50
CA ASP A 27 11.06 24.81 -13.87
C ASP A 27 10.62 26.26 -13.58
N VAL A 28 11.48 27.03 -12.93
CA VAL A 28 11.25 28.44 -12.60
C VAL A 28 12.50 29.23 -12.98
N GLU A 29 12.35 30.42 -13.55
CA GLU A 29 13.47 31.33 -13.73
C GLU A 29 13.78 32.05 -12.42
N LEU A 30 15.01 31.88 -11.94
CA LEU A 30 15.56 32.61 -10.82
C LEU A 30 16.88 33.23 -11.27
N ASN A 31 16.97 34.57 -11.23
CA ASN A 31 18.15 35.33 -11.64
C ASN A 31 18.64 35.00 -13.06
N GLY A 32 17.70 34.88 -14.01
CA GLY A 32 18.00 34.55 -15.42
C GLY A 32 18.46 33.11 -15.67
N LYS A 33 18.34 32.22 -14.67
CA LYS A 33 18.65 30.79 -14.81
C LYS A 33 17.42 29.95 -14.53
N THR A 34 17.16 28.97 -15.40
CA THR A 34 16.12 27.97 -15.17
C THR A 34 16.57 27.03 -14.05
N VAL A 35 15.86 27.06 -12.93
CA VAL A 35 16.10 26.16 -11.79
C VAL A 35 14.89 25.27 -11.55
N LYS A 36 15.16 24.00 -11.28
CA LYS A 36 14.14 23.04 -10.88
C LYS A 36 13.69 23.35 -9.45
N ARG A 37 12.42 23.74 -9.31
CA ARG A 37 11.76 23.97 -8.03
C ARG A 37 10.94 22.76 -7.61
N GLY A 38 10.96 22.45 -6.33
CA GLY A 38 10.06 21.49 -5.71
C GLY A 38 10.61 20.06 -5.65
N PHE A 39 9.74 19.11 -5.33
CA PHE A 39 10.12 17.72 -5.09
C PHE A 39 9.18 16.75 -5.81
N ASP A 40 9.72 15.93 -6.70
CA ASP A 40 8.97 14.85 -7.32
C ASP A 40 8.99 13.60 -6.44
N ARG A 41 7.98 13.51 -5.56
CA ARG A 41 7.83 12.38 -4.63
C ARG A 41 7.67 11.05 -5.35
N ASP A 42 6.90 11.02 -6.45
CA ASP A 42 6.65 9.78 -7.18
C ASP A 42 7.91 9.27 -7.86
N GLY A 43 8.66 10.17 -8.53
CA GLY A 43 9.94 9.85 -9.14
C GLY A 43 10.99 9.43 -8.11
N PHE A 44 11.03 10.08 -6.94
CA PHE A 44 11.93 9.72 -5.85
C PHE A 44 11.71 8.28 -5.37
N PHE A 45 10.48 7.93 -4.98
CA PHE A 45 10.19 6.58 -4.48
C PHE A 45 10.41 5.51 -5.55
N THR A 46 9.99 5.77 -6.79
CA THR A 46 10.20 4.83 -7.90
C THR A 46 11.69 4.54 -8.13
N LYS A 47 12.54 5.57 -8.06
CA LYS A 47 13.99 5.40 -8.21
C LYS A 47 14.60 4.71 -6.99
N ALA A 48 14.20 5.10 -5.79
CA ALA A 48 14.69 4.52 -4.54
C ALA A 48 14.39 3.01 -4.47
N GLU A 49 13.18 2.61 -4.82
CA GLU A 49 12.76 1.20 -4.90
C GLU A 49 13.63 0.40 -5.87
N LYS A 50 13.81 0.92 -7.09
CA LYS A 50 14.67 0.27 -8.11
C LYS A 50 16.11 0.14 -7.66
N THR A 51 16.68 1.21 -7.08
CA THR A 51 18.04 1.19 -6.57
C THR A 51 18.18 0.18 -5.44
N PHE A 52 17.25 0.18 -4.49
CA PHE A 52 17.26 -0.78 -3.38
C PHE A 52 17.20 -2.22 -3.87
N ASP A 53 16.27 -2.54 -4.77
CA ASP A 53 16.12 -3.90 -5.31
C ASP A 53 17.37 -4.37 -6.01
N LYS A 54 17.94 -3.49 -6.84
CA LYS A 54 19.17 -3.80 -7.56
C LYS A 54 20.36 -3.98 -6.61
N THR A 55 20.50 -3.10 -5.62
CA THR A 55 21.65 -3.12 -4.70
C THR A 55 21.61 -4.34 -3.77
N PHE A 56 20.44 -4.75 -3.30
CA PHE A 56 20.29 -5.82 -2.31
C PHE A 56 19.74 -7.13 -2.90
N GLY A 57 19.45 -7.18 -4.20
CA GLY A 57 18.79 -8.33 -4.81
C GLY A 57 17.38 -8.57 -4.26
N TYR A 58 16.72 -7.52 -3.74
CA TYR A 58 15.43 -7.66 -3.07
C TYR A 58 14.30 -7.88 -4.08
N GLN A 59 13.62 -9.02 -3.98
CA GLN A 59 12.44 -9.32 -4.79
C GLN A 59 11.18 -8.72 -4.15
N ARG A 60 10.95 -7.42 -4.41
CA ARG A 60 9.81 -6.70 -3.82
C ARG A 60 8.47 -7.26 -4.30
N ASN A 61 7.55 -7.52 -3.36
CA ASN A 61 6.18 -7.88 -3.69
C ASN A 61 5.34 -6.64 -4.06
N PHE A 62 4.31 -6.81 -4.89
CA PHE A 62 3.34 -5.76 -5.26
C PHE A 62 2.86 -4.94 -4.04
N ALA A 63 2.48 -5.60 -2.93
CA ALA A 63 1.93 -4.94 -1.75
C ALA A 63 2.91 -3.98 -1.05
N GLU A 64 4.20 -4.14 -1.28
CA GLU A 64 5.24 -3.28 -0.69
C GLU A 64 5.56 -2.05 -1.55
N THR A 65 5.17 -2.07 -2.82
CA THR A 65 5.49 -0.99 -3.75
C THR A 65 4.78 0.31 -3.37
N TYR A 66 5.46 1.43 -3.60
CA TYR A 66 4.97 2.78 -3.37
C TYR A 66 3.68 3.03 -4.15
N LYS A 67 3.62 2.54 -5.39
CA LYS A 67 2.42 2.62 -6.22
C LYS A 67 1.24 1.91 -5.55
N ALA A 68 1.43 0.67 -5.11
CA ALA A 68 0.35 -0.08 -4.48
C ALA A 68 -0.11 0.57 -3.16
N ARG A 69 0.82 1.09 -2.34
CA ARG A 69 0.47 1.86 -1.14
C ARG A 69 -0.32 3.13 -1.46
N LYS A 70 0.09 3.86 -2.50
CA LYS A 70 -0.60 5.06 -2.96
C LYS A 70 -2.00 4.74 -3.47
N ASP A 71 -2.15 3.66 -4.24
CA ASP A 71 -3.44 3.19 -4.74
C ASP A 71 -4.33 2.71 -3.61
N PHE A 72 -3.79 2.03 -2.60
CA PHE A 72 -4.53 1.62 -1.41
C PHE A 72 -5.13 2.83 -0.67
N ILE A 73 -4.35 3.90 -0.47
CA ILE A 73 -4.82 5.11 0.22
C ILE A 73 -5.85 5.87 -0.62
N LYS A 74 -5.61 6.02 -1.93
CA LYS A 74 -6.46 6.83 -2.81
C LYS A 74 -7.72 6.11 -3.26
N ASN A 75 -7.60 4.85 -3.67
CA ASN A 75 -8.68 4.05 -4.19
C ASN A 75 -8.48 2.57 -3.82
N PRO A 76 -8.93 2.18 -2.61
CA PRO A 76 -8.82 0.81 -2.12
C PRO A 76 -9.39 -0.23 -3.10
N LYS A 77 -10.47 0.09 -3.82
CA LYS A 77 -11.11 -0.84 -4.77
C LYS A 77 -10.16 -1.22 -5.91
N ILE A 78 -9.45 -0.25 -6.49
CA ILE A 78 -8.48 -0.48 -7.57
C ILE A 78 -7.29 -1.28 -7.04
N TYR A 79 -6.84 -1.00 -5.82
CA TYR A 79 -5.78 -1.76 -5.17
C TYR A 79 -6.15 -3.23 -5.04
N PHE A 80 -7.32 -3.54 -4.45
CA PHE A 80 -7.74 -4.93 -4.27
C PHE A 80 -8.02 -5.63 -5.61
N ALA A 81 -8.55 -4.93 -6.61
CA ALA A 81 -8.71 -5.48 -7.96
C ALA A 81 -7.35 -5.87 -8.57
N SER A 82 -6.31 -5.07 -8.35
CA SER A 82 -4.95 -5.35 -8.82
C SER A 82 -4.30 -6.48 -8.03
N LEU A 83 -4.50 -6.50 -6.71
CA LEU A 83 -4.01 -7.55 -5.80
C LEU A 83 -4.57 -8.93 -6.18
N MET A 84 -5.85 -9.00 -6.54
CA MET A 84 -6.51 -10.27 -6.89
C MET A 84 -6.05 -10.84 -8.23
N LYS A 85 -5.52 -10.00 -9.13
CA LYS A 85 -4.94 -10.40 -10.42
C LYS A 85 -3.54 -11.00 -10.30
N LEU A 86 -2.91 -10.93 -9.11
CA LEU A 86 -1.58 -11.52 -8.91
C LEU A 86 -1.62 -13.05 -8.93
N PRO A 87 -0.50 -13.70 -9.32
CA PRO A 87 -0.31 -15.14 -9.18
C PRO A 87 -0.53 -15.60 -7.73
N THR A 88 -0.96 -16.84 -7.53
CA THR A 88 -1.31 -17.39 -6.21
C THR A 88 -0.20 -17.23 -5.17
N ASN A 89 1.05 -17.46 -5.58
CA ASN A 89 2.23 -17.36 -4.69
C ASN A 89 2.48 -15.92 -4.24
N GLU A 90 2.46 -14.96 -5.18
CA GLU A 90 2.67 -13.54 -4.88
C GLU A 90 1.52 -12.95 -4.06
N LYS A 91 0.28 -13.38 -4.35
CA LYS A 91 -0.92 -12.98 -3.62
C LYS A 91 -0.91 -13.47 -2.18
N ALA A 92 -0.51 -14.70 -1.93
CA ALA A 92 -0.37 -15.23 -0.58
C ALA A 92 0.69 -14.46 0.22
N LEU A 93 1.82 -14.14 -0.41
CA LEU A 93 2.87 -13.31 0.19
C LEU A 93 2.36 -11.89 0.48
N ALA A 94 1.62 -11.29 -0.45
CA ALA A 94 1.03 -9.97 -0.30
C ALA A 94 0.09 -9.92 0.93
N PHE A 95 -0.80 -10.90 1.09
CA PHE A 95 -1.66 -10.97 2.28
C PHE A 95 -0.88 -11.19 3.58
N LYS A 96 0.20 -11.98 3.55
CA LYS A 96 1.10 -12.16 4.70
C LYS A 96 1.80 -10.85 5.08
N ILE A 97 2.25 -10.08 4.09
CA ILE A 97 2.86 -8.76 4.30
C ILE A 97 1.82 -7.79 4.88
N MET A 98 0.61 -7.76 4.32
CA MET A 98 -0.49 -6.91 4.82
C MET A 98 -0.90 -7.26 6.26
N GLY A 99 -0.85 -8.54 6.66
CA GLY A 99 -1.16 -8.94 8.03
C GLY A 99 -0.05 -8.60 9.03
N LYS A 100 1.21 -8.49 8.58
CA LYS A 100 2.38 -8.17 9.43
C LYS A 100 2.67 -6.67 9.49
N SER A 101 2.48 -5.97 8.39
CA SER A 101 2.53 -4.52 8.34
C SER A 101 1.23 -4.02 8.98
N SER A 102 1.31 -3.06 9.90
CA SER A 102 0.16 -2.47 10.60
C SER A 102 -0.73 -1.61 9.67
N ILE A 103 -0.90 -2.04 8.42
CA ILE A 103 -1.82 -1.50 7.44
C ILE A 103 -3.20 -2.01 7.85
N PRO A 104 -4.19 -1.13 8.11
CA PRO A 104 -5.53 -1.58 8.45
C PRO A 104 -6.08 -2.38 7.28
N MET A 105 -6.12 -3.72 7.44
CA MET A 105 -6.90 -4.57 6.57
C MET A 105 -8.33 -4.06 6.68
N MET A 106 -8.86 -3.47 5.61
CA MET A 106 -10.24 -3.01 5.60
C MET A 106 -11.13 -4.12 6.15
N PRO A 107 -11.94 -3.85 7.20
CA PRO A 107 -12.71 -4.87 7.85
C PRO A 107 -13.84 -5.25 6.89
N SER A 108 -13.64 -6.30 6.09
CA SER A 108 -14.70 -7.17 5.55
C SER A 108 -14.31 -8.00 4.33
N ILE A 109 -13.17 -7.79 3.66
CA ILE A 109 -12.82 -8.56 2.46
C ILE A 109 -12.23 -9.90 2.90
N PRO A 110 -12.93 -11.05 2.70
CA PRO A 110 -12.36 -12.35 3.04
C PRO A 110 -11.16 -12.61 2.14
N VAL A 111 -9.98 -12.80 2.76
CA VAL A 111 -8.70 -12.87 2.04
C VAL A 111 -8.39 -14.26 1.48
N THR A 112 -9.21 -15.26 1.80
CA THR A 112 -9.09 -16.62 1.28
C THR A 112 -10.45 -17.21 0.90
N GLN A 113 -10.46 -18.15 -0.04
CA GLN A 113 -11.68 -18.90 -0.42
C GLN A 113 -12.28 -19.62 0.79
N ALA A 114 -11.43 -20.12 1.70
CA ALA A 114 -11.86 -20.72 2.97
C ALA A 114 -12.52 -19.70 3.91
N GLN A 115 -11.98 -18.48 4.06
CA GLN A 115 -12.62 -17.43 4.87
C GLN A 115 -13.93 -16.94 4.24
N LEU A 116 -14.02 -16.88 2.91
CA LEU A 116 -15.25 -16.54 2.21
C LEU A 116 -16.30 -17.64 2.45
N ALA A 117 -15.92 -18.90 2.28
CA ALA A 117 -16.78 -20.05 2.55
C ALA A 117 -17.24 -20.08 4.03
N MET A 118 -16.33 -19.85 4.97
CA MET A 118 -16.66 -19.75 6.41
C MET A 118 -17.57 -18.56 6.72
N LYS A 119 -17.40 -17.41 6.05
CA LYS A 119 -18.28 -16.24 6.25
C LYS A 119 -19.67 -16.47 5.67
N ILE A 120 -19.76 -17.15 4.52
CA ILE A 120 -21.02 -17.60 3.92
C ILE A 120 -21.69 -18.61 4.86
N PHE A 121 -20.96 -19.62 5.32
CA PHE A 121 -21.44 -20.61 6.28
C PHE A 121 -21.95 -19.96 7.57
N ASN A 122 -21.19 -19.04 8.17
CA ASN A 122 -21.59 -18.33 9.39
C ASN A 122 -22.84 -17.45 9.17
N ARG A 123 -23.00 -16.84 7.98
CA ARG A 123 -24.24 -16.12 7.63
C ARG A 123 -25.42 -17.06 7.46
N LEU A 124 -25.24 -18.20 6.80
CA LEU A 124 -26.26 -19.24 6.67
C LEU A 124 -26.67 -19.79 8.03
N ARG A 125 -25.69 -20.09 8.91
CA ARG A 125 -25.93 -20.56 10.28
C ARG A 125 -26.73 -19.54 11.09
N ARG A 126 -26.36 -18.25 11.02
CA ARG A 126 -27.13 -17.18 11.68
C ARG A 126 -28.55 -17.05 11.11
N GLY A 127 -28.71 -17.15 9.79
CA GLY A 127 -30.03 -17.16 9.17
C GLY A 127 -30.89 -18.34 9.64
N ALA A 128 -30.29 -19.53 9.72
CA ALA A 128 -30.95 -20.73 10.25
C ALA A 128 -31.28 -20.60 11.75
N GLU A 129 -30.37 -20.07 12.57
CA GLU A 129 -30.64 -19.80 14.00
C GLU A 129 -31.78 -18.80 14.20
N VAL A 130 -31.81 -17.72 13.41
CA VAL A 130 -32.90 -16.73 13.45
C VAL A 130 -34.22 -17.38 13.00
N ALA A 131 -34.19 -18.18 11.94
CA ALA A 131 -35.37 -18.92 11.47
C ALA A 131 -35.90 -19.89 12.54
N ILE A 132 -35.01 -20.68 13.17
CA ILE A 132 -35.36 -21.62 14.25
C ILE A 132 -35.92 -20.88 15.47
N LYS A 133 -35.31 -19.75 15.87
CA LYS A 133 -35.81 -18.92 16.97
C LYS A 133 -37.16 -18.25 16.63
N SER A 134 -37.39 -17.92 15.36
CA SER A 134 -38.67 -17.37 14.91
C SER A 134 -39.76 -18.41 14.71
N SER A 135 -39.39 -19.69 14.52
CA SER A 135 -40.33 -20.82 14.48
C SER A 135 -40.64 -21.38 15.87
N SER A 136 -39.75 -21.20 16.85
CA SER A 136 -40.08 -21.34 18.27
C SER A 136 -40.80 -20.08 18.74
N ILE A 137 -42.07 -19.93 18.36
CA ILE A 137 -43.00 -19.08 19.12
C ILE A 137 -42.92 -19.58 20.57
N GLY A 138 -42.62 -18.67 21.49
CA GLY A 138 -42.52 -19.00 22.90
C GLY A 138 -43.73 -19.80 23.39
N ILE A 139 -43.45 -20.88 24.10
CA ILE A 139 -44.21 -21.23 25.31
C ILE A 139 -43.46 -20.59 26.47
#